data_AF-A0A956TVU5-F1
#
_entry.id   AF-A0A956TVU5-F1
#
_cell.length_a   1.000
_cell.length_b   1.000
_cell.length_c   1.000
_cell.angle_alpha   90.00
_cell.angle_beta   90.00
_cell.angle_gamma   90.00
#
_symmetry.space_group_name_H-M   'P 1'
#
loop_
_entity.id
_entity.type
_entity.pdbx_description
1 polymer ?
#
loop_
_entity_poly.entity_id
_entity_poly.type
_entity_poly.pdbx_seq_one_letter_code
_entity_poly.pdbx_strand_id
1 'polypeptide(L)'
;MAAQASQTTYEMVIGLEVHIQLKTTTKLFSDALTTFGADPNEQTTPICLGMPGVLPVVNEKAVELAILTGLALNCHIAEVTKFDRKHYFYPDLPKGYQISQYDMPICYDGHIDVLGRRIGIERAHLEEDAGKLV
;
A
#
# COMPACT_ATOMS: atom_id res chain seq x y z
N MET A 1 26.05 25.76 -23.60
CA MET A 1 27.13 25.26 -22.73
C MET A 1 26.90 23.77 -22.53
N ALA A 2 27.75 22.92 -23.09
CA ALA A 2 27.61 21.47 -22.99
C ALA A 2 28.03 21.04 -21.57
N ALA A 3 27.14 20.35 -20.85
CA ALA A 3 27.49 19.73 -19.58
C ALA A 3 28.54 18.64 -19.84
N GLN A 4 29.68 18.77 -19.18
CA GLN A 4 30.79 17.84 -19.29
C GLN A 4 30.42 16.53 -18.59
N ALA A 5 30.37 15.43 -19.34
CA ALA A 5 30.06 14.11 -18.79
C ALA A 5 31.19 13.67 -17.85
N SER A 6 30.87 13.53 -16.56
CA SER A 6 31.74 12.91 -15.56
C SER A 6 32.00 11.46 -15.96
N GLN A 7 33.27 11.09 -16.20
CA GLN A 7 33.68 9.70 -16.38
C GLN A 7 33.58 8.97 -15.04
N THR A 8 32.40 8.42 -14.77
CA THR A 8 32.15 7.55 -13.62
C THR A 8 32.09 6.11 -14.10
N THR A 9 32.89 5.22 -13.49
CA THR A 9 32.93 3.78 -13.78
C THR A 9 31.77 2.99 -13.17
N TYR A 10 30.82 3.68 -12.55
CA TYR A 10 29.72 3.10 -11.78
C TYR A 10 28.41 3.73 -12.22
N GLU A 11 27.36 2.91 -12.24
CA GLU A 11 25.98 3.34 -12.50
C GLU A 11 25.20 3.36 -11.19
N MET A 12 24.47 4.45 -10.94
CA MET A 12 23.59 4.58 -9.79
C MET A 12 22.21 4.03 -10.13
N VAL A 13 21.78 3.02 -9.39
CA VAL A 13 20.44 2.40 -9.51
C VAL A 13 19.65 2.72 -8.25
N ILE A 14 18.49 3.39 -8.40
CA ILE A 14 17.61 3.79 -7.30
C ILE A 14 16.23 3.18 -7.54
N GLY A 15 15.69 2.50 -6.52
CA GLY A 15 14.29 2.08 -6.45
C GLY A 15 13.59 2.80 -5.29
N LEU A 16 12.30 3.10 -5.46
CA LEU A 16 11.46 3.72 -4.43
C LEU A 16 10.32 2.78 -4.05
N GLU A 17 10.06 2.68 -2.75
CA GLU A 17 8.88 2.04 -2.19
C GLU A 17 8.04 3.15 -1.53
N VAL A 18 6.79 3.31 -1.97
CA VAL A 18 5.93 4.42 -1.56
C VAL A 18 4.62 3.86 -1.04
N HIS A 19 4.30 4.18 0.21
CA HIS A 19 3.01 3.84 0.82
C HIS A 19 2.09 5.06 0.78
N ILE A 20 0.86 4.86 0.35
CA ILE A 20 -0.13 5.93 0.16
C ILE A 20 -1.39 5.55 0.93
N GLN A 21 -1.83 6.43 1.83
CA GLN A 21 -3.07 6.24 2.56
C GLN A 21 -4.28 6.56 1.68
N LEU A 22 -5.12 5.56 1.42
CA LEU A 22 -6.36 5.74 0.66
C LEU A 22 -7.39 6.53 1.48
N LYS A 23 -7.96 7.56 0.88
CA LYS A 23 -8.97 8.44 1.51
C LYS A 23 -10.36 7.78 1.54
N THR A 24 -10.46 6.69 2.27
CA THR A 24 -11.69 5.95 2.57
C THR A 24 -12.30 6.44 3.88
N THR A 25 -13.60 6.24 4.11
CA THR A 25 -14.26 6.58 5.38
C THR A 25 -14.00 5.55 6.48
N THR A 26 -13.94 4.28 6.10
CA THR A 26 -13.70 3.14 6.99
C THR A 26 -12.42 2.41 6.62
N LYS A 27 -11.83 1.67 7.55
CA LYS A 27 -10.57 0.94 7.36
C LYS A 27 -10.69 -0.16 6.28
N LEU A 28 -9.54 -0.71 5.89
CA LEU A 28 -9.45 -1.67 4.78
C LEU A 28 -10.19 -2.99 5.07
N PHE A 29 -10.20 -3.45 6.32
CA PHE A 29 -10.78 -4.75 6.71
C PHE A 29 -11.84 -4.68 7.81
N SER A 30 -12.23 -3.47 8.23
CA SER A 30 -13.21 -3.26 9.31
C SER A 30 -14.03 -1.99 9.10
N ASP A 31 -15.09 -1.85 9.88
CA ASP A 31 -16.01 -0.70 9.90
C ASP A 31 -15.53 0.49 10.75
N ALA A 32 -14.36 0.39 11.39
CA ALA A 32 -13.76 1.51 12.11
C ALA A 32 -13.43 2.67 11.17
N LEU A 33 -13.58 3.90 11.66
CA LEU A 33 -13.27 5.11 10.91
C LEU A 33 -11.75 5.29 10.68
N THR A 34 -11.42 6.17 9.74
CA THR A 34 -10.05 6.56 9.35
C THR A 34 -9.75 8.04 9.66
N THR A 35 -10.58 8.69 10.48
CA THR A 35 -10.50 10.13 10.73
C THR A 35 -9.24 10.46 11.53
N PHE A 36 -8.42 11.36 10.99
CA PHE A 36 -7.20 11.82 11.65
C PHE A 36 -7.49 12.62 12.93
N GLY A 37 -6.67 12.41 13.96
CA GLY A 37 -6.65 13.24 15.18
C GLY A 37 -7.64 12.88 16.27
N ALA A 38 -8.28 11.70 16.21
CA ALA A 38 -9.09 11.20 17.32
C ALA A 38 -8.25 10.72 18.51
N ASP A 39 -8.93 10.49 19.64
CA ASP A 39 -8.28 10.06 20.86
C ASP A 39 -7.67 8.64 20.71
N PRO A 40 -6.61 8.32 21.48
CA PRO A 40 -5.96 7.02 21.40
C PRO A 40 -6.95 5.86 21.55
N ASN A 41 -6.90 4.92 20.60
CA ASN A 41 -7.70 3.70 20.55
C ASN A 41 -9.24 3.89 20.42
N GLU A 42 -9.72 5.11 20.16
CA GLU A 42 -11.15 5.39 19.96
C GLU A 42 -11.70 4.76 18.67
N GLN A 43 -10.94 4.83 17.57
CA GLN A 43 -11.33 4.29 16.27
C GLN A 43 -10.84 2.85 16.06
N THR A 44 -11.20 1.95 16.98
CA THR A 44 -10.80 0.54 16.93
C THR A 44 -12.00 -0.39 17.00
N THR A 45 -11.85 -1.58 16.43
CA THR A 45 -12.83 -2.69 16.50
C THR A 45 -12.07 -3.97 16.84
N PRO A 46 -12.75 -5.06 17.25
CA PRO A 46 -12.09 -6.35 17.48
C PRO A 46 -11.23 -6.83 16.30
N ILE A 47 -11.63 -6.51 15.06
CA ILE A 47 -10.85 -6.82 13.84
C ILE A 47 -9.53 -6.03 13.82
N CYS A 48 -9.59 -4.71 14.05
CA CYS A 48 -8.40 -3.86 14.11
C CYS A 48 -7.43 -4.34 15.20
N LEU A 49 -7.97 -4.77 16.34
CA LEU A 49 -7.22 -5.21 17.52
C LEU A 49 -6.74 -6.66 17.42
N GLY A 50 -7.01 -7.37 16.31
CA GLY A 50 -6.59 -8.75 16.11
C GLY A 50 -7.13 -9.73 17.16
N MET A 51 -8.34 -9.47 17.69
CA MET A 51 -8.92 -10.32 18.75
C MET A 51 -9.23 -11.73 18.23
N PRO A 52 -9.21 -12.77 19.11
CA PRO A 52 -9.55 -14.13 18.71
C PRO A 52 -10.96 -14.24 18.09
N GLY A 53 -11.06 -14.96 16.97
CA GLY A 53 -12.33 -15.28 16.30
C GLY A 53 -12.84 -14.25 15.28
N VAL A 54 -12.12 -13.15 15.07
CA VAL A 54 -12.50 -12.12 14.08
C VAL A 54 -12.09 -12.50 12.66
N LEU A 55 -12.80 -11.97 11.65
CA LEU A 55 -12.52 -12.19 10.24
C LEU A 55 -12.47 -10.85 9.48
N PRO A 56 -11.52 -10.66 8.55
CA PRO A 56 -11.43 -9.44 7.75
C PRO A 56 -12.49 -9.41 6.65
N VAL A 57 -13.06 -8.23 6.39
CA VAL A 57 -13.94 -7.98 5.23
C VAL A 57 -13.41 -6.80 4.43
N VAL A 58 -13.05 -7.03 3.17
CA VAL A 58 -12.41 -6.02 2.33
C VAL A 58 -13.32 -4.82 2.06
N ASN A 59 -12.75 -3.62 2.10
CA ASN A 59 -13.42 -2.37 1.77
C ASN A 59 -13.51 -2.18 0.25
N GLU A 60 -14.73 -2.19 -0.29
CA GLU A 60 -15.00 -1.99 -1.72
C GLU A 60 -14.44 -0.67 -2.26
N LYS A 61 -14.56 0.42 -1.49
CA LYS A 61 -14.05 1.73 -1.91
C LYS A 61 -12.52 1.75 -1.96
N ALA A 62 -11.85 1.01 -1.09
CA ALA A 62 -10.40 0.87 -1.15
C ALA A 62 -9.95 0.15 -2.44
N VAL A 63 -10.68 -0.89 -2.85
CA VAL A 63 -10.45 -1.59 -4.12
C VAL A 63 -10.66 -0.68 -5.32
N GLU A 64 -11.76 0.09 -5.34
CA GLU A 64 -12.04 1.07 -6.40
C GLU A 64 -10.92 2.11 -6.52
N LEU A 65 -10.47 2.66 -5.38
CA LEU A 65 -9.38 3.64 -5.36
C LEU A 65 -8.05 3.03 -5.83
N ALA A 66 -7.74 1.79 -5.45
CA ALA A 66 -6.53 1.11 -5.91
C ALA A 66 -6.54 0.89 -7.44
N ILE A 67 -7.68 0.49 -8.00
CA ILE A 67 -7.84 0.36 -9.47
C ILE A 67 -7.68 1.72 -10.14
N LEU A 68 -8.34 2.76 -9.62
CA LEU A 68 -8.22 4.12 -10.16
C LEU A 68 -6.76 4.62 -10.13
N THR A 69 -6.05 4.37 -9.03
CA THR A 69 -4.62 4.68 -8.91
C THR A 69 -3.80 3.88 -9.93
N GLY A 70 -4.06 2.59 -10.11
CA GLY A 70 -3.40 1.78 -11.13
C GLY A 70 -3.57 2.33 -12.54
N LEU A 71 -4.80 2.67 -12.92
CA LEU A 71 -5.10 3.26 -14.22
C LEU A 71 -4.39 4.62 -14.39
N ALA A 72 -4.36 5.46 -13.35
CA ALA A 72 -3.66 6.73 -13.37
C ALA A 72 -2.13 6.58 -13.48
N LEU A 73 -1.58 5.46 -12.99
CA LEU A 73 -0.17 5.09 -13.09
C LEU A 73 0.14 4.26 -14.36
N ASN A 74 -0.81 4.18 -15.30
CA ASN A 74 -0.69 3.40 -16.54
C ASN A 74 -0.37 1.90 -16.30
N CYS A 75 -0.78 1.34 -15.18
CA CYS A 75 -0.61 -0.08 -14.87
C CYS A 75 -1.63 -0.96 -15.61
N HIS A 76 -1.28 -2.24 -15.76
CA HIS A 76 -2.28 -3.29 -15.98
C HIS A 76 -3.03 -3.57 -14.68
N ILE A 77 -4.35 -3.75 -14.77
CA ILE A 77 -5.21 -4.13 -13.66
C ILE A 77 -5.41 -5.64 -13.69
N ALA A 78 -5.13 -6.32 -12.59
CA ALA A 78 -5.29 -7.76 -12.49
C ALA A 78 -6.78 -8.16 -12.51
N GLU A 79 -7.17 -9.09 -13.38
CA GLU A 79 -8.52 -9.69 -13.38
C GLU A 79 -8.77 -10.53 -12.12
N VAL A 80 -7.71 -11.17 -11.62
CA VAL A 80 -7.71 -11.97 -10.39
C VAL A 80 -6.57 -11.50 -9.52
N THR A 81 -6.89 -11.18 -8.27
CA THR A 81 -5.94 -10.77 -7.25
C THR A 81 -6.32 -11.41 -5.91
N LYS A 82 -5.36 -11.56 -5.00
CA LYS A 82 -5.60 -12.14 -3.67
C LYS A 82 -4.88 -11.34 -2.59
N PHE A 83 -5.30 -11.56 -1.35
CA PHE A 83 -4.59 -11.06 -0.17
C PHE A 83 -3.78 -12.20 0.46
N ASP A 84 -2.63 -11.83 1.00
CA ASP A 84 -1.65 -12.69 1.63
C ASP A 84 -1.28 -12.16 3.02
N ARG A 85 -0.80 -13.05 3.89
CA ARG A 85 -0.37 -12.69 5.25
C ARG A 85 1.15 -12.54 5.29
N LYS A 86 1.63 -11.31 5.51
CA LYS A 86 3.04 -10.99 5.75
C LYS A 86 3.31 -11.05 7.26
N HIS A 87 3.94 -12.13 7.72
CA HIS A 87 4.09 -12.42 9.16
C HIS A 87 5.34 -11.75 9.75
N TYR A 88 5.16 -11.00 10.84
CA TYR A 88 6.24 -10.43 11.66
C TYR A 88 5.68 -9.99 13.02
N PHE A 89 6.51 -10.04 14.06
CA PHE A 89 6.11 -9.62 15.40
C PHE A 89 6.54 -8.19 15.65
N TYR A 90 5.57 -7.30 15.91
CA TYR A 90 5.84 -5.95 16.36
C TYR A 90 4.65 -5.43 17.19
N PRO A 91 4.86 -4.58 18.22
CA PRO A 91 3.79 -4.21 19.17
C PRO A 91 2.61 -3.44 18.55
N ASP A 92 2.81 -2.73 17.44
CA ASP A 92 1.74 -2.03 16.73
C ASP A 92 0.99 -2.90 15.70
N LEU A 93 1.40 -4.17 15.54
CA LEU A 93 0.82 -5.13 14.61
C LEU A 93 0.09 -6.25 15.37
N PRO A 94 -1.16 -6.03 15.79
CA PRO A 94 -1.84 -6.86 16.78
C PRO A 94 -2.07 -8.32 16.34
N LYS A 95 -2.11 -8.58 15.03
CA LYS A 95 -2.36 -9.92 14.47
C LYS A 95 -1.11 -10.79 14.36
N GLY A 96 0.09 -10.23 14.55
CA GLY A 96 1.35 -10.90 14.20
C GLY A 96 1.56 -11.11 12.69
N TYR A 97 0.71 -10.51 11.87
CA TYR A 97 0.85 -10.41 10.42
C TYR A 97 0.08 -9.20 9.87
N GLN A 98 0.57 -8.67 8.76
CA GLN A 98 -0.10 -7.66 7.95
C GLN A 98 -0.81 -8.36 6.79
N ILE A 99 -2.07 -8.03 6.53
CA ILE A 99 -2.76 -8.45 5.32
C ILE A 99 -2.34 -7.49 4.19
N SER A 100 -1.67 -8.03 3.18
CA SER A 100 -1.15 -7.32 2.00
C SER A 100 -1.37 -8.19 0.76
N GLN A 101 -0.69 -7.95 -0.37
CA GLN A 101 -0.71 -8.84 -1.54
C GLN A 101 0.72 -9.22 -1.91
N TYR A 102 0.98 -10.49 -2.18
CA TYR A 102 2.31 -10.94 -2.56
C TYR A 102 2.42 -11.09 -4.08
N ASP A 103 2.36 -12.31 -4.61
CA ASP A 103 2.58 -12.65 -6.02
C ASP A 103 1.49 -12.16 -6.98
N MET A 104 0.31 -11.77 -6.49
CA MET A 104 -0.81 -11.31 -7.32
C MET A 104 -1.26 -9.89 -6.94
N PRO A 105 -0.46 -8.83 -7.19
CA PRO A 105 -0.85 -7.45 -6.92
C PRO A 105 -2.04 -7.02 -7.79
N ILE A 106 -2.83 -6.07 -7.29
CA ILE A 106 -3.97 -5.52 -8.06
C ILE A 106 -3.52 -4.72 -9.29
N CYS A 107 -2.34 -4.09 -9.25
CA CYS A 107 -1.79 -3.29 -10.34
C CYS A 107 -0.31 -3.65 -10.60
N TYR A 108 0.09 -3.79 -11.85
CA TYR A 108 1.48 -4.14 -12.23
C TYR A 108 1.89 -3.52 -13.57
N ASP A 109 3.20 -3.48 -13.85
CA ASP A 109 3.80 -3.06 -15.12
C ASP A 109 3.35 -1.65 -15.58
N GLY A 110 3.33 -0.69 -14.65
CA GLY A 110 2.97 0.70 -14.91
C GLY A 110 4.16 1.60 -15.21
N HIS A 111 3.89 2.90 -15.37
CA HIS A 111 4.94 3.91 -15.50
C HIS A 111 4.44 5.34 -15.26
N ILE A 112 5.38 6.21 -14.93
CA ILE A 112 5.19 7.67 -14.93
C ILE A 112 6.29 8.33 -15.77
N ASP A 113 5.96 9.45 -16.42
CA ASP A 113 6.92 10.23 -17.19
C ASP A 113 7.31 11.48 -16.37
N VAL A 114 8.59 11.57 -15.98
CA VAL A 114 9.14 12.66 -15.17
C VAL A 114 10.22 13.37 -15.97
N LEU A 115 9.99 14.66 -16.29
CA LEU A 115 10.92 15.50 -17.06
C LEU A 115 11.39 14.82 -18.38
N GLY A 116 10.48 14.13 -19.07
CA GLY A 116 10.76 13.44 -20.33
C GLY A 116 11.45 12.08 -20.19
N ARG A 117 11.65 11.58 -18.97
CA ARG A 117 12.15 10.22 -18.70
C ARG A 117 11.04 9.36 -18.15
N ARG A 118 10.89 8.16 -18.71
CA ARG A 118 9.96 7.15 -18.21
C ARG A 118 10.56 6.42 -17.02
N ILE A 119 9.83 6.37 -15.91
CA ILE A 119 10.14 5.60 -14.72
C ILE A 119 9.10 4.49 -14.60
N GLY A 120 9.56 3.24 -14.62
CA GLY A 120 8.69 2.08 -14.45
C GLY A 120 8.10 2.02 -13.05
N ILE A 121 6.85 1.59 -12.95
CA ILE A 121 6.18 1.21 -11.70
C ILE A 121 6.02 -0.29 -11.74
N GLU A 122 6.83 -1.00 -10.96
CA GLU A 122 6.80 -2.47 -10.90
C GLU A 122 5.39 -2.96 -10.52
N ARG A 123 4.82 -2.38 -9.45
CA ARG A 123 3.52 -2.78 -8.90
C ARG A 123 2.92 -1.73 -7.97
N ALA A 124 1.60 -1.80 -7.81
CA ALA A 124 0.88 -1.22 -6.68
C ALA A 124 -0.09 -2.27 -6.13
N HIS A 125 -0.18 -2.38 -4.81
CA HIS A 125 -0.99 -3.39 -4.14
C HIS A 125 -1.66 -2.83 -2.90
N LEU A 126 -2.73 -3.48 -2.45
CA LEU A 126 -3.47 -3.11 -1.25
C LEU A 126 -2.89 -3.77 0.00
N GLU A 127 -2.78 -2.99 1.07
CA GLU A 127 -2.42 -3.49 2.39
C GLU A 127 -3.05 -2.65 3.50
N GLU A 128 -3.17 -3.23 4.69
CA GLU A 128 -3.55 -2.48 5.89
C GLU A 128 -2.33 -1.85 6.56
N ASP A 129 -2.53 -0.70 7.18
CA ASP A 129 -1.50 -0.02 7.97
C ASP A 129 -1.39 -0.63 9.39
N ALA A 130 -0.23 -0.44 10.01
CA ALA A 130 0.00 -0.78 11.41
C ALA A 130 -0.55 0.30 12.36
N GLY A 131 -0.49 0.02 13.67
CA GLY A 131 -0.76 1.03 14.69
C GLY A 131 0.37 2.06 14.81
N LYS A 132 0.27 2.91 15.84
CA LYS A 132 1.30 3.91 16.16
C LYS A 132 1.85 3.69 17.57
N LEU A 133 3.17 3.76 17.73
CA LEU A 133 3.85 3.83 19.01
C LEU A 133 4.10 5.29 19.43
N VAL A 134 4.10 5.55 20.73
CA VAL A 134 4.38 6.85 21.36
C VAL A 134 5.53 6.71 22.34
#